data_AF-A0A0P8A9B0-F1
#
_entry.id   AF-A0A0P8A9B0-F1
#
_cell.length_a   1.000
_cell.length_b   1.000
_cell.length_c   1.000
_cell.angle_alpha   90.00
_cell.angle_beta   90.00
_cell.angle_gamma   90.00
#
_symmetry.space_group_name_H-M   'P 1'
#
loop_
_entity.id
_entity.type
_entity.pdbx_description
1 polymer ?
#
loop_
_entity_poly.entity_id
_entity_poly.type
_entity_poly.pdbx_seq_one_letter_code
_entity_poly.pdbx_strand_id
1 'polypeptide(L)'
;MILLFISSTLIYLIESPAQPEVFSSIPAAIWWGTITLTTVGYGDVYPVTILGRIIGGILAILGIGLFALPAGILASGFSEELAARKAKKRGRDVIICPHCGQDINSPPHHEHPSD
;
A
#
# COMPACT_ATOMS: atom_id res chain seq x y z
N MET A 1 7.05 -8.47 -2.78
CA MET A 1 8.27 -9.30 -2.86
C MET A 1 8.88 -9.26 -4.25
N ILE A 2 8.15 -9.58 -5.33
CA ILE A 2 8.68 -9.49 -6.71
C ILE A 2 9.23 -8.08 -7.02
N LEU A 3 8.49 -7.03 -6.64
CA LEU A 3 8.93 -5.63 -6.79
C LEU A 3 10.29 -5.34 -6.12
N LEU A 4 10.53 -5.90 -4.93
CA LEU A 4 11.78 -5.72 -4.19
C LEU A 4 12.95 -6.36 -4.94
N PHE A 5 12.82 -7.62 -5.35
CA PHE A 5 13.89 -8.29 -6.09
C PHE A 5 14.20 -7.60 -7.41
N ILE A 6 13.17 -7.21 -8.19
CA ILE A 6 13.38 -6.52 -9.47
C ILE A 6 14.07 -5.18 -9.28
N SER A 7 13.59 -4.35 -8.34
CA SER A 7 14.17 -3.02 -8.09
C SER A 7 15.59 -3.11 -7.54
N SER A 8 15.88 -4.05 -6.65
CA SER A 8 17.22 -4.26 -6.10
C SER A 8 18.22 -4.81 -7.12
N THR A 9 17.80 -5.70 -8.02
CA THR A 9 18.67 -6.11 -9.14
C THR A 9 18.92 -4.95 -10.09
N LEU A 10 17.89 -4.18 -10.45
CA LEU A 10 18.01 -3.07 -11.38
C LEU A 10 18.92 -1.96 -10.82
N ILE A 11 18.76 -1.60 -9.54
CA ILE A 11 19.58 -0.57 -8.90
C ILE A 11 21.03 -1.03 -8.75
N TYR A 12 21.26 -2.31 -8.44
CA TYR A 12 22.61 -2.87 -8.41
C TYR A 12 23.31 -2.74 -9.77
N LEU A 13 22.64 -3.07 -10.88
CA LEU A 13 23.23 -2.95 -12.21
C LEU A 13 23.58 -1.51 -12.60
N ILE A 14 22.81 -0.54 -12.10
CA ILE A 14 22.97 0.88 -12.45
C ILE A 14 23.97 1.58 -11.54
N GLU A 15 23.94 1.29 -10.24
CA GLU A 15 24.73 2.00 -9.23
C GLU A 15 26.04 1.28 -8.89
N SER A 16 26.17 -0.04 -9.12
CA SER A 16 27.45 -0.73 -8.82
C SER A 16 28.68 -0.14 -9.54
N PRO A 17 28.60 0.41 -10.77
CA PRO A 17 29.75 1.09 -11.37
C PRO A 17 30.09 2.44 -10.72
N ALA A 18 29.09 3.14 -10.18
CA ALA A 18 29.25 4.46 -9.58
C ALA A 18 29.58 4.39 -8.07
N GLN A 19 29.09 3.36 -7.38
CA GLN A 19 29.19 3.17 -5.94
C GLN A 19 29.40 1.67 -5.60
N PRO A 20 30.53 1.07 -6.01
CA PRO A 20 30.79 -0.36 -5.82
C PRO A 20 30.89 -0.77 -4.35
N GLU A 21 31.32 0.13 -3.47
CA GLU A 21 31.43 -0.12 -2.02
C GLU A 21 30.04 -0.29 -1.36
N VAL A 22 29.05 0.46 -1.87
CA VAL A 22 27.72 0.58 -1.28
C VAL A 22 26.74 -0.39 -1.93
N PHE A 23 26.69 -0.40 -3.26
CA PHE A 23 25.93 -1.37 -4.05
C PHE A 23 26.86 -2.53 -4.48
N SER A 24 27.52 -3.15 -3.49
CA SER A 24 28.54 -4.19 -3.69
C SER A 24 27.99 -5.55 -4.10
N SER A 25 26.73 -5.82 -3.81
CA SER A 25 26.08 -7.09 -4.12
C SER A 25 24.55 -6.92 -4.18
N ILE A 26 23.86 -7.89 -4.78
CA ILE A 26 22.40 -7.90 -4.81
C ILE A 26 21.79 -7.86 -3.40
N PRO A 27 22.28 -8.63 -2.39
CA PRO A 27 21.79 -8.50 -1.02
C PRO A 27 21.94 -7.11 -0.41
N ALA A 28 23.05 -6.40 -0.69
CA ALA A 28 23.22 -5.01 -0.25
C ALA A 28 22.18 -4.07 -0.91
N ALA A 29 21.88 -4.28 -2.19
CA ALA A 29 20.81 -3.56 -2.87
C ALA A 29 19.40 -3.94 -2.36
N ILE A 30 19.20 -5.18 -1.89
CA ILE A 30 17.97 -5.62 -1.22
C ILE A 30 17.78 -4.90 0.10
N TRP A 31 18.85 -4.67 0.87
CA TRP A 31 18.77 -3.86 2.09
C TRP A 31 18.25 -2.45 1.79
N TRP A 32 18.89 -1.75 0.85
CA TRP A 32 18.44 -0.42 0.42
C TRP A 32 17.01 -0.43 -0.11
N GLY A 33 16.68 -1.40 -0.96
CA GLY A 33 15.34 -1.55 -1.53
C GLY A 33 14.29 -1.81 -0.45
N THR A 34 14.64 -2.56 0.60
CA THR A 34 13.73 -2.88 1.72
C THR A 34 13.41 -1.61 2.50
N ILE A 35 14.42 -0.86 2.95
CA ILE A 35 14.21 0.35 3.74
C ILE A 35 13.52 1.45 2.92
N THR A 36 13.71 1.47 1.60
CA THR A 36 13.04 2.42 0.70
C THR A 36 11.59 2.01 0.48
N LEU A 37 11.33 0.74 0.20
CA LEU A 37 9.98 0.20 -0.03
C LEU A 37 9.10 0.30 1.21
N THR A 38 9.67 0.11 2.40
CA THR A 38 8.98 0.28 3.69
C THR A 38 8.93 1.73 4.17
N THR A 39 9.39 2.68 3.35
CA THR A 39 9.40 4.13 3.66
C THR A 39 10.23 4.53 4.89
N VAL A 40 11.16 3.67 5.34
CA VAL A 40 12.07 3.96 6.46
C VAL A 40 13.17 4.93 6.06
N GLY A 41 13.88 4.64 4.97
CA GLY A 41 14.88 5.54 4.36
C GLY A 41 15.93 6.10 5.31
N TYR A 42 16.81 5.26 5.88
CA TYR A 42 17.87 5.70 6.80
C TYR A 42 18.81 6.76 6.23
N GLY A 43 18.99 6.82 4.91
CA GLY A 43 19.85 7.80 4.24
C GLY A 43 21.35 7.47 4.27
N ASP A 44 21.71 6.29 4.78
CA ASP A 44 23.06 5.70 4.74
C ASP A 44 23.47 5.32 3.30
N VAL A 45 22.50 4.81 2.54
CA VAL A 45 22.68 4.36 1.15
C VAL A 45 21.59 5.00 0.29
N TYR A 46 21.99 5.53 -0.87
CA TYR A 46 21.06 6.06 -1.85
C TYR A 46 21.71 6.12 -3.24
N PRO A 47 20.92 5.98 -4.32
CA PRO A 47 21.42 6.06 -5.68
C PRO A 47 21.90 7.47 -6.02
N VAL A 48 23.07 7.56 -6.65
CA VAL A 48 23.66 8.84 -7.07
C VAL A 48 23.48 9.10 -8.56
N THR A 49 23.24 8.07 -9.37
CA THR A 49 23.01 8.24 -10.80
C THR A 49 21.62 8.82 -11.07
N ILE A 50 21.48 9.52 -12.20
CA ILE A 50 20.20 10.08 -12.64
C ILE A 50 19.16 8.96 -12.81
N LEU A 51 19.54 7.87 -13.47
CA LEU A 51 18.65 6.74 -13.71
C LEU A 51 18.27 6.02 -12.41
N GLY A 52 19.22 5.83 -11.50
CA GLY A 52 18.97 5.23 -10.20
C GLY A 52 18.02 6.07 -9.34
N ARG A 53 18.12 7.40 -9.39
CA ARG A 53 17.18 8.32 -8.72
C ARG A 53 15.77 8.23 -9.29
N ILE A 54 15.62 8.14 -10.61
CA ILE A 54 14.30 7.96 -11.25
C ILE A 54 13.66 6.65 -10.79
N ILE A 55 14.42 5.54 -10.82
CA ILE A 55 13.95 4.23 -10.36
C ILE A 55 13.60 4.26 -8.87
N GLY A 56 14.44 4.88 -8.05
CA GLY A 56 14.19 5.05 -6.62
C GLY A 56 12.92 5.85 -6.33
N GLY A 57 12.66 6.91 -7.09
CA GLY A 57 11.42 7.68 -7.00
C GLY A 57 10.18 6.84 -7.35
N ILE A 58 10.25 6.06 -8.43
CA ILE A 58 9.17 5.12 -8.79
C ILE A 58 8.95 4.08 -7.69
N LEU A 59 10.04 3.50 -7.16
CA LEU A 59 9.97 2.52 -6.07
C LEU A 59 9.30 3.09 -4.82
N ALA A 60 9.61 4.34 -4.46
CA ALA A 60 9.00 5.01 -3.32
C ALA A 60 7.48 5.17 -3.48
N ILE A 61 7.01 5.60 -4.65
CA ILE A 61 5.56 5.72 -4.95
C ILE A 61 4.88 4.35 -4.89
N LEU A 62 5.50 3.32 -5.47
CA LEU A 62 4.98 1.95 -5.45
C LEU A 62 4.94 1.37 -4.03
N GLY A 63 5.90 1.73 -3.16
CA GLY A 63 5.90 1.35 -1.76
C GLY A 63 4.65 1.80 -1.02
N ILE A 64 4.27 3.07 -1.18
CA ILE A 64 3.03 3.62 -0.59
C ILE A 64 1.81 2.85 -1.10
N GLY A 65 1.73 2.60 -2.41
CA GLY A 65 0.64 1.83 -3.02
C GLY A 65 0.53 0.39 -2.50
N LEU A 66 1.66 -0.25 -2.20
CA LEU A 66 1.70 -1.62 -1.66
C LEU A 66 1.06 -1.71 -0.27
N PHE A 67 1.30 -0.74 0.60
CA PHE A 67 0.72 -0.71 1.95
C PHE A 67 -0.74 -0.24 1.98
N ALA A 68 -1.22 0.43 0.93
CA ALA A 68 -2.60 0.87 0.84
C ALA A 68 -3.61 -0.29 0.82
N LEU A 69 -3.29 -1.41 0.15
CA LEU A 69 -4.22 -2.55 0.03
C LEU A 69 -4.45 -3.27 1.37
N PRO A 70 -3.42 -3.72 2.12
CA PRO A 70 -3.64 -4.32 3.43
C PRO A 70 -4.32 -3.37 4.42
N ALA A 71 -3.94 -2.08 4.41
CA ALA A 71 -4.59 -1.07 5.24
C ALA A 71 -6.07 -0.92 4.89
N GLY A 72 -6.42 -0.91 3.60
CA GLY A 72 -7.80 -0.85 3.12
C GLY A 72 -8.64 -2.05 3.56
N ILE A 73 -8.10 -3.26 3.44
CA ILE A 73 -8.79 -4.51 3.88
C ILE A 73 -9.06 -4.49 5.39
N LEU A 74 -8.09 -4.05 6.18
CA LEU A 74 -8.28 -3.93 7.63
C LEU A 74 -9.33 -2.84 7.95
N ALA A 75 -9.24 -1.69 7.30
CA ALA A 75 -10.18 -0.59 7.50
C ALA A 75 -11.62 -0.96 7.16
N SER A 76 -11.85 -1.73 6.08
CA SER A 76 -13.20 -2.20 5.73
C SER A 76 -13.75 -3.16 6.77
N GLY A 77 -12.94 -4.11 7.25
CA GLY A 77 -13.33 -5.04 8.32
C GLY A 77 -13.69 -4.32 9.62
N PHE A 78 -12.90 -3.33 10.03
CA PHE A 78 -13.21 -2.50 11.20
C PHE A 78 -14.49 -1.67 11.00
N SER A 79 -14.70 -1.11 9.81
CA SER A 79 -15.87 -0.29 9.50
C SER A 79 -17.16 -1.10 9.59
N GLU A 80 -17.16 -2.34 9.09
CA GLU A 80 -18.31 -3.24 9.13
C GLU A 80 -18.65 -3.67 10.57
N GLU A 81 -17.65 -4.07 11.36
CA GLU A 81 -17.85 -4.44 12.77
C GLU A 81 -18.36 -3.24 13.61
N LEU A 82 -17.83 -2.04 13.37
CA LEU A 82 -18.30 -0.83 14.04
C LEU A 82 -19.75 -0.49 13.65
N ALA A 83 -20.13 -0.69 12.39
CA ALA A 83 -21.51 -0.51 11.93
C ALA A 83 -22.45 -1.51 12.61
N ALA A 84 -22.08 -2.79 12.67
CA ALA A 84 -22.86 -3.84 13.34
C ALA A 84 -23.06 -3.55 14.83
N ARG A 85 -22.01 -3.12 15.55
CA ARG A 85 -22.09 -2.73 16.97
C ARG A 85 -23.02 -1.53 17.19
N LYS A 86 -22.99 -0.53 16.30
CA LYS A 86 -23.86 0.65 16.37
C LYS A 86 -25.33 0.27 16.14
N ALA A 87 -25.61 -0.63 15.20
CA ALA A 87 -26.97 -1.13 14.96
C ALA A 87 -27.53 -1.87 16.18
N LYS A 88 -26.73 -2.77 16.79
CA LYS A 88 -27.11 -3.50 18.01
C LYS A 88 -27.38 -2.56 19.20
N LYS A 89 -26.54 -1.55 19.44
CA LYS A 89 -26.77 -0.55 20.50
C LYS A 89 -28.03 0.29 20.29
N ARG A 90 -28.45 0.49 19.05
CA ARG A 90 -29.67 1.24 18.71
C ARG A 90 -30.94 0.38 18.75
N GLY A 91 -30.84 -0.90 19.14
CA GLY A 91 -31.98 -1.82 19.15
C GLY A 91 -32.58 -2.03 17.75
N ARG A 92 -31.78 -1.85 16.70
CA ARG A 92 -32.24 -1.96 15.31
C ARG A 92 -32.07 -3.40 14.84
N ASP A 93 -33.18 -4.05 14.48
CA ASP A 93 -33.15 -5.36 13.81
C ASP A 93 -32.65 -5.16 12.37
N VAL A 94 -31.44 -5.63 12.08
CA VAL A 94 -30.86 -5.60 10.74
C VAL A 94 -31.39 -6.83 10.00
N ILE A 95 -32.28 -6.61 9.01
CA ILE A 95 -32.84 -7.67 8.19
C ILE A 95 -32.24 -7.53 6.79
N ILE A 96 -31.42 -8.50 6.39
CA ILE A 96 -30.72 -8.48 5.11
C ILE A 96 -31.61 -9.11 4.03
N CYS A 97 -31.81 -8.40 2.94
CA CYS A 97 -32.59 -8.89 1.80
C CYS A 97 -31.86 -10.05 1.10
N PRO A 98 -32.51 -11.22 0.90
CA PRO A 98 -31.88 -12.38 0.26
C PRO A 98 -31.62 -12.21 -1.25
N HIS A 99 -32.20 -11.19 -1.89
CA HIS A 99 -32.02 -10.94 -3.32
C HIS A 99 -30.87 -9.96 -3.64
N CYS A 100 -30.61 -8.96 -2.77
CA CYS A 100 -29.62 -7.92 -3.03
C CYS A 100 -28.58 -7.70 -1.92
N GLY A 101 -28.75 -8.33 -0.75
CA GLY A 101 -27.82 -8.20 0.37
C GLY A 101 -27.87 -6.88 1.13
N GLN A 102 -28.83 -5.99 0.81
CA GLN A 102 -29.00 -4.70 1.50
C GLN A 102 -29.89 -4.81 2.75
N ASP A 103 -29.68 -3.91 3.72
CA ASP A 103 -30.53 -3.76 4.90
C ASP A 103 -31.85 -3.11 4.53
N ILE A 104 -32.97 -3.82 4.72
CA ILE A 104 -34.30 -3.33 4.38
C ILE A 104 -34.77 -2.17 5.29
N ASN A 105 -34.18 -2.05 6.48
CA ASN A 105 -34.53 -1.03 7.46
C ASN A 105 -33.65 0.22 7.35
N SER A 106 -32.73 0.26 6.37
CA SER A 106 -31.95 1.45 6.06
C SER A 106 -32.82 2.48 5.30
N PRO A 107 -32.74 3.79 5.64
CA PRO A 107 -33.47 4.82 4.92
C PRO A 107 -33.04 4.80 3.45
N PRO A 108 -33.96 5.06 2.50
CA PRO A 108 -33.64 5.04 1.08
C PRO A 108 -32.48 6.01 0.82
N HIS A 109 -31.42 5.49 0.21
CA HIS A 109 -30.38 6.32 -0.38
C HIS A 109 -31.03 7.10 -1.51
N HIS A 110 -31.52 8.31 -1.22
CA HIS A 110 -31.85 9.27 -2.25
C HIS A 110 -30.56 9.59 -2.99
N GLU A 111 -30.34 8.93 -4.13
CA GLU A 111 -29.48 9.45 -5.18
C GLU A 111 -29.92 10.89 -5.42
N HIS A 112 -29.06 11.83 -5.05
CA HIS A 112 -29.19 13.20 -5.51
C HIS A 112 -28.97 13.14 -7.03
N PRO A 113 -29.97 13.49 -7.85
CA PRO A 113 -29.76 13.61 -9.28
C PRO A 113 -28.68 14.66 -9.49
N SER A 114 -27.67 14.31 -10.27
CA SER A 114 -26.72 15.23 -10.85
C SER A 114 -27.48 16.18 -11.78
N ASP A 115 -27.68 17.41 -11.31
CA ASP A 115 -27.86 18.61 -12.15
C ASP A 115 -26.53 19.37 -12.21
#